data_AF-A0A150MJD5-F1
#
_entry.id   AF-A0A150MJD5-F1
#
_cell.length_a   1.000
_cell.length_b   1.000
_cell.length_c   1.000
_cell.angle_alpha   90.00
_cell.angle_beta   90.00
_cell.angle_gamma   90.00
#
_symmetry.space_group_name_H-M   'P 1'
#
loop_
_entity.id
_entity.type
_entity.pdbx_description
1 polymer ?
#
loop_
_entity_poly.entity_id
_entity_poly.type
_entity_poly.pdbx_seq_one_letter_code
_entity_poly.pdbx_strand_id
1 'polypeptide(L)'
;MQDTIFSQEADLLQKASRCIEYIQEALQNRDYETMCIEMSELQFLVMQLQALEQKKTRRKQLMAIIQDMRKRGIQIDFMKLGKGRNV
;
A
#
# COMPACT_ATOMS: atom_id res chain seq x y z
N MET A 1 -2.95 13.80 -2.08
CA MET A 1 -3.39 12.58 -1.35
C MET A 1 -3.32 11.32 -2.23
N GLN A 2 -3.68 11.43 -3.52
CA GLN A 2 -3.46 10.37 -4.50
C GLN A 2 -1.96 10.24 -4.84
N ASP A 3 -1.27 11.37 -4.94
CA ASP A 3 0.18 11.47 -5.17
C ASP A 3 1.00 10.85 -4.04
N THR A 4 0.48 10.90 -2.81
CA THR A 4 1.09 10.28 -1.62
C THR A 4 1.07 8.75 -1.70
N ILE A 5 -0.02 8.18 -2.23
CA ILE A 5 -0.13 6.71 -2.41
C ILE A 5 0.79 6.24 -3.52
N PHE A 6 0.87 6.98 -4.63
CA PHE A 6 1.78 6.66 -5.74
C PHE A 6 3.25 6.80 -5.34
N SER A 7 3.60 7.86 -4.59
CA SER A 7 4.96 8.03 -4.07
C SER A 7 5.34 6.92 -3.09
N GLN A 8 4.42 6.51 -2.21
CA GLN A 8 4.65 5.40 -1.29
C GLN A 8 4.84 4.06 -2.02
N GLU A 9 4.04 3.80 -3.05
CA GLU A 9 4.18 2.59 -3.87
C GLU A 9 5.52 2.55 -4.60
N ALA A 10 5.94 3.66 -5.18
CA ALA A 10 7.23 3.77 -5.88
C ALA A 10 8.41 3.50 -4.94
N ASP A 11 8.39 4.04 -3.72
CA ASP A 11 9.42 3.78 -2.70
C ASP A 11 9.46 2.30 -2.30
N LEU A 12 8.30 1.67 -2.07
CA LEU A 12 8.23 0.24 -1.73
C LEU A 12 8.75 -0.64 -2.88
N LEU A 13 8.40 -0.32 -4.13
CA LEU A 13 8.88 -1.05 -5.31
C LEU A 13 10.39 -0.88 -5.48
N GLN A 14 10.92 0.33 -5.30
CA GLN A 14 12.35 0.59 -5.37
C GLN A 14 13.13 -0.21 -4.31
N LYS A 15 12.63 -0.27 -3.08
CA LYS A 15 13.23 -1.08 -2.00
C LYS A 15 13.18 -2.57 -2.33
N ALA A 16 12.04 -3.06 -2.83
CA ALA A 16 11.89 -4.46 -3.20
C ALA A 16 12.86 -4.86 -4.32
N SER A 17 13.05 -4.01 -5.33
CA SER A 17 14.04 -4.24 -6.39
C SER A 17 15.46 -4.34 -5.83
N ARG A 18 15.85 -3.48 -4.88
CA ARG A 18 17.16 -3.57 -4.23
C ARG A 18 17.35 -4.87 -3.43
N CYS A 19 16.33 -5.30 -2.68
CA CYS A 19 16.40 -6.59 -1.98
C CYS A 19 16.61 -7.75 -2.98
N ILE A 20 15.97 -7.72 -4.15
CA ILE A 20 16.18 -8.74 -5.19
C ILE A 20 17.62 -8.72 -5.71
N GLU A 21 18.19 -7.53 -5.94
CA GLU A 21 19.59 -7.37 -6.34
C GLU A 21 20.54 -7.96 -5.27
N TYR A 22 20.31 -7.66 -3.99
CA TYR A 22 21.13 -8.20 -2.91
C TYR A 22 20.97 -9.71 -2.70
N ILE A 23 19.76 -10.25 -2.87
CA ILE A 23 19.54 -11.71 -2.86
C ILE A 23 20.36 -12.37 -3.98
N GLN A 24 20.36 -11.79 -5.18
CA GLN A 24 21.11 -12.32 -6.31
C GLN A 24 22.63 -12.31 -6.05
N GLU A 25 23.15 -11.20 -5.52
CA GLU A 25 24.56 -11.06 -5.15
C GLU A 25 24.94 -12.06 -4.05
N ALA A 26 24.14 -12.15 -2.99
CA ALA A 26 24.35 -13.08 -1.88
C ALA A 26 24.36 -14.54 -2.35
N LEU A 27 23.45 -14.91 -3.26
CA LEU A 27 23.39 -16.24 -3.86
C LEU A 27 24.68 -16.57 -4.65
N GLN A 28 25.19 -15.63 -5.44
CA GLN A 28 26.44 -15.80 -6.19
C GLN A 28 27.65 -15.99 -5.28
N ASN A 29 27.66 -15.29 -4.15
CA ASN A 29 28.74 -15.34 -3.15
C ASN A 29 28.59 -16.47 -2.12
N ARG A 30 27.49 -17.23 -2.17
CA ARG A 30 27.11 -18.24 -1.16
C ARG A 30 26.96 -17.66 0.25
N ASP A 31 26.61 -16.38 0.33
CA ASP A 31 26.29 -15.70 1.58
C ASP A 31 24.81 -15.95 1.92
N TYR A 32 24.55 -17.10 2.53
CA TYR A 32 23.19 -17.52 2.87
C TYR A 32 22.59 -16.69 4.03
N GLU A 33 23.42 -16.06 4.86
CA GLU A 33 22.95 -15.21 5.95
C GLU A 33 22.31 -13.94 5.39
N THR A 34 23.04 -13.22 4.52
CA THR A 34 22.50 -12.05 3.82
C THR A 34 21.27 -12.43 2.99
N MET A 35 21.30 -13.57 2.31
CA MET A 35 20.13 -14.05 1.55
C MET A 35 18.89 -14.23 2.44
N CYS A 36 19.01 -14.82 3.63
CA CYS A 36 17.88 -14.97 4.56
C CYS A 36 17.32 -13.64 5.06
N ILE A 37 18.20 -12.68 5.34
CA ILE A 37 17.82 -11.33 5.77
C ILE A 37 17.03 -10.63 4.65
N GLU A 38 17.59 -10.58 3.44
CA GLU A 38 16.97 -9.88 2.31
C GLU A 38 15.67 -10.54 1.84
N MET A 39 15.57 -11.88 1.93
CA MET A 39 14.29 -12.57 1.66
C MET A 39 13.20 -12.19 2.66
N SER A 40 13.56 -12.03 3.94
CA SER A 40 12.62 -11.63 4.99
C SER A 40 12.14 -10.19 4.78
N GLU A 41 13.05 -9.29 4.43
CA GLU A 41 12.71 -7.90 4.10
C GLU A 41 11.83 -7.84 2.83
N LEU A 42 12.17 -8.60 1.79
CA LEU A 42 11.36 -8.68 0.57
C LEU A 42 9.93 -9.15 0.87
N GLN A 43 9.78 -10.16 1.74
CA GLN A 43 8.45 -10.63 2.16
C GLN A 43 7.66 -9.52 2.87
N PHE A 44 8.30 -8.77 3.77
CA PHE A 44 7.67 -7.63 4.43
C PHE A 44 7.22 -6.56 3.44
N LEU A 45 8.08 -6.18 2.47
CA LEU A 45 7.75 -5.21 1.44
C LEU A 45 6.58 -5.66 0.56
N VAL A 46 6.52 -6.95 0.21
CA VAL A 46 5.38 -7.54 -0.53
C VAL A 46 4.08 -7.40 0.27
N MET A 47 4.09 -7.68 1.58
CA MET A 47 2.91 -7.50 2.43
C MET A 47 2.42 -6.04 2.45
N GLN A 48 3.36 -5.09 2.50
CA GLN A 48 3.04 -3.65 2.46
C GLN A 48 2.41 -3.23 1.12
N LEU A 49 2.95 -3.73 0.01
CA LEU A 49 2.39 -3.50 -1.33
C LEU A 49 0.97 -4.07 -1.46
N GLN A 50 0.72 -5.27 -0.95
CA GLN A 50 -0.62 -5.87 -0.92
C GLN A 50 -1.61 -5.03 -0.09
N ALA A 51 -1.20 -4.55 1.09
CA ALA A 51 -2.03 -3.70 1.91
C ALA A 51 -2.39 -2.37 1.20
N LEU A 52 -1.44 -1.82 0.44
CA LEU A 52 -1.65 -0.62 -0.37
C LEU A 52 -2.67 -0.86 -1.49
N GLU A 53 -2.58 -2.01 -2.18
CA GLU A 53 -3.53 -2.38 -3.24
C GLU A 53 -4.95 -2.59 -2.70
N GLN A 54 -5.07 -3.22 -1.53
CA GLN A 54 -6.35 -3.34 -0.83
C GLN A 54 -6.93 -1.96 -0.46
N LYS A 55 -6.09 -1.02 -0.02
CA LYS A 55 -6.52 0.36 0.27
C LYS A 55 -7.03 1.07 -0.99
N LYS A 56 -6.35 0.91 -2.13
CA LYS A 56 -6.80 1.44 -3.43
C LYS A 56 -8.15 0.85 -3.84
N THR A 57 -8.31 -0.46 -3.70
CA THR A 57 -9.56 -1.17 -4.01
C THR A 57 -10.72 -0.67 -3.14
N ARG A 58 -10.53 -0.60 -1.82
CA ARG A 58 -11.54 -0.04 -0.90
C ARG A 58 -11.92 1.39 -1.25
N ARG A 59 -10.94 2.23 -1.63
CA ARG A 59 -11.21 3.62 -2.05
C ARG A 59 -12.04 3.66 -3.34
N LYS A 60 -11.75 2.81 -4.32
CA LYS A 60 -12.56 2.71 -5.56
C LYS A 60 -14.01 2.31 -5.25
N GLN A 61 -14.21 1.30 -4.41
CA GLN A 61 -15.54 0.86 -3.96
C GLN A 61 -16.31 1.99 -3.27
N LEU A 62 -15.68 2.69 -2.32
CA LEU A 62 -16.29 3.82 -1.63
C LEU A 62 -16.71 4.93 -2.61
N MET A 63 -15.84 5.28 -3.57
CA MET A 63 -16.16 6.30 -4.57
C MET A 63 -17.33 5.89 -5.47
N ALA A 64 -17.42 4.61 -5.85
CA ALA A 64 -18.57 4.10 -6.61
C ALA A 64 -19.87 4.23 -5.82
N ILE A 65 -19.86 3.89 -4.53
CA ILE A 65 -21.02 4.06 -3.63
C ILE A 65 -21.41 5.54 -3.52
N ILE A 66 -20.44 6.43 -3.30
CA ILE A 66 -20.70 7.87 -3.22
C ILE A 66 -21.32 8.40 -4.52
N GLN A 67 -20.83 7.96 -5.68
CA GLN A 67 -21.40 8.36 -6.97
C GLN A 67 -22.84 7.87 -7.14
N ASP A 68 -23.15 6.63 -6.74
CA ASP A 68 -24.50 6.09 -6.76
C ASP A 68 -25.44 6.87 -5.83
N MET A 69 -25.01 7.16 -4.61
CA MET A 69 -25.79 7.97 -3.66
C MET A 69 -26.05 9.39 -4.18
N ARG A 70 -25.05 10.02 -4.82
CA ARG A 70 -25.22 11.33 -5.46
C ARG A 70 -26.24 11.30 -6.59
N LYS A 71 -26.27 10.24 -7.42
CA LYS A 71 -27.29 10.07 -8.47
C LYS A 71 -28.70 9.98 -7.90
N ARG A 72 -28.85 9.44 -6.69
CA ARG A 72 -30.11 9.36 -5.95
C ARG A 72 -30.47 10.66 -5.21
N GLY A 73 -29.70 11.74 -5.40
CA GLY A 73 -29.92 13.02 -4.74
C GLY A 73 -29.41 13.08 -3.29
N ILE A 74 -28.71 12.06 -2.80
CA ILE A 74 -28.20 12.00 -1.43
C ILE A 74 -26.82 12.67 -1.38
N GLN A 75 -26.71 13.78 -0.64
CA GLN A 75 -25.43 14.42 -0.33
C GLN A 75 -24.85 13.87 0.97
N ILE A 76 -23.65 13.28 0.90
CA ILE A 76 -22.91 12.81 2.06
C ILE A 76 -21.90 13.89 2.47
N ASP A 77 -22.08 14.46 3.66
CA ASP A 77 -21.14 15.38 4.29
C ASP A 77 -20.18 14.60 5.21
N PHE A 78 -18.98 14.31 4.69
CA PHE A 78 -17.94 13.61 5.44
C PHE A 78 -17.30 14.47 6.56
N MET A 79 -17.51 15.79 6.57
CA MET A 79 -16.90 16.69 7.55
C MET A 79 -17.64 16.68 8.90
N LYS A 80 -18.95 16.36 8.91
CA LYS A 80 -19.76 16.29 10.15
C LYS A 80 -19.61 14.97 10.93
N LEU A 81 -19.18 13.89 10.27
CA LEU A 81 -19.06 12.56 10.89
C LEU A 81 -17.85 12.43 11.84
N GLY A 82 -16.86 13.31 11.75
CA GLY A 82 -15.67 13.32 12.62
C GLY A 82 -15.84 14.02 13.97
N LYS A 83 -16.89 14.83 14.16
CA LYS A 83 -17.13 15.58 15.40
C LYS A 83 -17.92 14.83 16.48
N GLY A 84 -18.43 13.63 16.18
CA GLY A 84 -19.32 12.87 17.08
C GLY A 84 -18.67 11.72 17.85
N ARG A 85 -17.34 11.56 17.86
CA ARG A 85 -16.65 10.43 18.52
C ARG A 85 -15.54 10.86 19.49
N ASN A 86 -15.71 12.02 20.11
CA ASN A 86 -14.98 12.38 21.33
C ASN A 86 -16.01 12.52 22.46
N VAL A 87 -16.58 11.39 22.88
CA VAL A 87 -17.23 11.23 24.19
C VAL A 87 -16.78 9.90 24.73
#